data_AF-A0A9X3MCS9-F1
#
_entry.id   AF-A0A9X3MCS9-F1
#
_cell.length_a   1.000
_cell.length_b   1.000
_cell.length_c   1.000
_cell.angle_alpha   90.00
_cell.angle_beta   90.00
_cell.angle_gamma   90.00
#
_symmetry.space_group_name_H-M   'P 1'
#
loop_
_entity.id
_entity.type
_entity.pdbx_description
1 polymer ?
#
loop_
_entity_poly.entity_id
_entity_poly.type
_entity_poly.pdbx_seq_one_letter_code
_entity_poly.pdbx_strand_id
1 'polypeptide(L)'
;MKLSQRASIVALSTALVVSGTSSVASAQPAMPPQIQQASSQAQQLSSDPLTAVKDFRLTLPPQAYELAEKYNIPLPEFLAKPEGHAPKVAGELGAATSTHLEKAGHRKDARAAAIAQEWADQGAAGKLDYKGGVAHGLNHKEEGQGSVHRLTEQQAQDRLNWFNRDVPVNPSPQHGFGVATAYDGTYIYVAEYFLN
;
A
#
# COMPACT_ATOMS: atom_id res chain seq x y z
N MET A 1 -24.67 48.14 38.13
CA MET A 1 -24.55 46.67 38.21
C MET A 1 -23.07 46.35 37.94
N LYS A 2 -22.31 46.00 38.99
CA LYS A 2 -21.72 44.66 39.27
C LYS A 2 -20.85 44.13 38.12
N LEU A 3 -19.60 43.67 38.27
CA LEU A 3 -18.60 43.60 39.36
C LEU A 3 -17.31 43.16 38.64
N SER A 4 -16.17 43.80 38.92
CA SER A 4 -14.84 43.38 38.45
C SER A 4 -14.38 42.12 39.18
N GLN A 5 -13.69 41.20 38.49
CA GLN A 5 -12.84 40.19 39.14
C GLN A 5 -11.48 40.07 38.43
N ARG A 6 -10.46 40.54 39.15
CA ARG A 6 -9.06 40.10 39.09
C ARG A 6 -8.87 39.10 40.23
N ALA A 7 -8.08 38.05 40.00
CA ALA A 7 -7.47 37.24 41.06
C ALA A 7 -6.29 36.46 40.46
N SER A 8 -5.21 36.11 41.15
CA SER A 8 -4.46 36.65 42.29
C SER A 8 -3.18 35.79 42.34
N ILE A 9 -2.08 36.42 42.72
CA ILE A 9 -0.74 35.84 42.91
C ILE A 9 -0.75 34.90 44.12
N VAL A 10 -0.01 33.79 44.06
CA VAL A 10 0.56 33.16 45.26
C VAL A 10 2.06 32.99 45.06
N ALA A 11 2.81 33.88 45.70
CA ALA A 11 4.20 33.69 46.05
C ALA A 11 4.24 33.10 47.46
N LEU A 12 5.13 32.15 47.72
CA LEU A 12 5.50 31.73 49.07
C LEU A 12 7.03 31.63 49.15
N SER A 13 7.55 32.32 50.17
CA SER A 13 8.93 32.71 50.37
C SER A 13 9.72 31.74 51.25
N THR A 14 11.03 31.69 51.03
CA THR A 14 12.16 31.64 51.99
C THR A 14 12.18 30.65 53.17
N ALA A 15 13.29 29.91 53.32
CA ALA A 15 14.16 29.98 54.52
C ALA A 15 15.55 29.36 54.28
N LEU A 16 16.52 29.93 54.99
CA LEU A 16 17.98 29.88 54.87
C LEU A 16 18.59 28.95 55.95
N VAL A 17 19.66 28.20 55.68
CA VAL A 17 20.67 27.87 56.72
C VAL A 17 22.08 27.81 56.12
N VAL A 18 22.99 28.60 56.69
CA VAL A 18 24.44 28.60 56.47
C VAL A 18 25.11 28.07 57.74
N SER A 19 25.97 27.05 57.59
CA SER A 19 27.10 26.64 58.47
C SER A 19 27.50 25.23 58.02
N GLY A 20 28.74 24.79 57.83
CA GLY A 20 30.05 25.31 58.13
C GLY A 20 31.07 24.30 57.57
N THR A 21 32.34 24.53 57.86
CA THR A 21 33.57 23.97 57.28
C THR A 21 33.75 22.44 57.21
N SER A 22 34.68 22.07 56.31
CA SER A 22 35.57 20.89 56.31
C SER A 22 34.97 19.52 55.98
N SER A 23 35.29 19.00 54.79
CA SER A 23 36.24 17.88 54.58
C SER A 23 36.10 17.35 53.16
N VAL A 24 37.24 17.21 52.47
CA VAL A 24 37.33 16.55 51.16
C VAL A 24 37.13 15.05 51.36
N ALA A 25 36.11 14.49 50.73
CA ALA A 25 35.95 13.04 50.57
C ALA A 25 35.50 12.80 49.13
N SER A 26 36.31 12.01 48.42
CA SER A 26 36.11 11.54 47.05
C SER A 26 34.67 11.11 46.79
N ALA A 27 33.96 11.88 45.97
CA ALA A 27 32.70 11.47 45.38
C ALA A 27 32.87 11.52 43.85
N GLN A 28 32.71 10.35 43.22
CA GLN A 28 32.42 10.23 41.78
C GLN A 28 31.48 11.35 41.35
N PRO A 29 31.64 11.94 40.14
CA PRO A 29 30.64 12.84 39.62
C PRO A 29 29.33 12.06 39.50
N ALA A 30 28.44 12.24 40.48
CA ALA A 30 27.07 11.82 40.35
C ALA A 30 26.51 12.66 39.19
N MET A 31 26.30 11.99 38.06
CA MET A 31 25.69 12.62 36.89
C MET A 31 24.40 13.32 37.34
N PRO A 32 24.13 14.55 36.88
CA PRO A 32 22.91 15.25 37.23
C PRO A 32 21.68 14.36 36.97
N PRO A 33 20.64 14.40 37.80
CA PRO A 33 19.39 13.63 37.56
C PRO A 33 18.77 13.92 36.19
N GLN A 34 19.12 15.07 35.59
CA GLN A 34 18.76 15.47 34.24
C GLN A 34 19.37 14.57 33.14
N ILE A 35 20.58 14.03 33.35
CA ILE A 35 21.21 13.09 32.41
C ILE A 35 20.61 11.69 32.57
N GLN A 36 20.27 11.25 33.78
CA GLN A 36 19.59 9.96 33.97
C GLN A 36 18.20 9.94 33.32
N GLN A 37 17.44 11.04 33.37
CA GLN A 37 16.17 11.16 32.64
C GLN A 37 16.34 11.22 31.11
N ALA A 38 17.46 11.78 30.61
CA ALA A 38 17.80 11.76 29.19
C ALA A 38 18.22 10.34 28.74
N SER A 39 18.98 9.61 29.57
CA SER A 39 19.39 8.23 29.32
C SER A 39 18.19 7.26 29.32
N SER A 40 17.24 7.42 30.24
CA SER A 40 16.03 6.59 30.27
C SER A 40 15.09 6.89 29.10
N GLN A 41 14.99 8.15 28.65
CA GLN A 41 14.27 8.49 27.40
C GLN A 41 14.99 7.97 26.15
N ALA A 42 16.32 8.00 26.12
CA ALA A 42 17.10 7.41 25.02
C ALA A 42 17.02 5.88 24.99
N GLN A 43 16.92 5.22 26.16
CA GLN A 43 16.76 3.76 26.26
C GLN A 43 15.33 3.29 25.96
N GLN A 44 14.31 4.12 26.23
CA GLN A 44 12.95 3.87 25.75
C GLN A 44 12.82 4.06 24.23
N LEU A 45 13.68 4.87 23.60
CA LEU A 45 13.80 4.99 22.14
C LEU A 45 14.73 3.92 21.52
N SER A 46 15.59 3.28 22.31
CA SER A 46 16.49 2.21 21.83
C SER A 46 15.89 0.81 21.91
N SER A 47 14.61 0.70 22.29
CA SER A 47 13.85 -0.54 22.15
C SER A 47 13.40 -0.65 20.69
N ASP A 48 14.36 -1.03 19.85
CA ASP A 48 14.19 -1.67 18.54
C ASP A 48 13.08 -1.07 17.64
N PRO A 49 13.29 0.12 17.04
CA PRO A 49 12.41 0.60 15.98
C PRO A 49 12.57 -0.21 14.68
N LEU A 50 13.57 -1.09 14.57
CA LEU A 50 13.87 -1.82 13.33
C LEU A 50 13.01 -3.06 13.12
N THR A 51 12.35 -3.57 14.16
CA THR A 51 11.37 -4.67 14.02
C THR A 51 9.96 -4.17 13.66
N ALA A 52 9.64 -2.89 13.91
CA ALA A 52 8.41 -2.25 13.48
C ALA A 52 8.49 -1.62 12.07
N VAL A 53 9.69 -1.54 11.50
CA VAL A 53 9.96 -0.91 10.21
C VAL A 53 10.30 -1.97 9.18
N LYS A 54 9.33 -2.85 8.87
CA LYS A 54 9.41 -3.67 7.65
C LYS A 54 8.90 -2.94 6.41
N ASP A 55 8.22 -1.80 6.57
CA ASP A 55 7.61 -1.01 5.49
C ASP A 55 7.73 0.50 5.73
N PHE A 56 8.95 1.03 5.95
CA PHE A 56 9.13 2.49 5.83
C PHE A 56 8.99 2.88 4.37
N ARG A 57 7.81 3.40 4.01
CA ARG A 57 7.60 3.98 2.68
C ARG A 57 7.28 5.45 2.79
N LEU A 58 8.16 6.31 2.27
CA LEU A 58 7.91 7.74 2.18
C LEU A 58 6.93 8.01 1.04
N THR A 59 5.75 8.52 1.37
CA THR A 59 4.80 9.02 0.38
C THR A 59 5.26 10.39 -0.10
N LEU A 60 5.58 10.51 -1.39
CA LEU A 60 5.79 11.81 -2.01
C LEU A 60 4.45 12.47 -2.34
N PRO A 61 4.42 13.81 -2.52
CA PRO A 61 3.30 14.48 -3.16
C PRO A 61 3.04 13.91 -4.56
N PRO A 62 1.77 13.74 -5.00
CA PRO A 62 1.43 13.19 -6.32
C PRO A 62 2.18 13.85 -7.49
N GLN A 63 2.37 15.17 -7.41
CA GLN A 63 3.05 15.97 -8.41
C GLN A 63 4.53 15.58 -8.60
N ALA A 64 5.16 15.02 -7.57
CA ALA A 64 6.55 14.58 -7.63
C ALA A 64 6.71 13.25 -8.36
N TYR A 65 5.71 12.36 -8.29
CA TYR A 65 5.70 11.12 -9.08
C TYR A 65 5.50 11.41 -10.56
N GLU A 66 4.54 12.29 -10.89
CA GLU A 66 4.29 12.72 -12.27
C GLU A 66 5.52 13.40 -12.89
N LEU A 67 6.26 14.20 -12.10
CA LEU A 67 7.52 14.78 -12.53
C LEU A 67 8.61 13.73 -12.73
N ALA A 68 8.73 12.76 -11.82
CA ALA A 68 9.73 11.70 -11.94
C ALA A 68 9.49 10.85 -13.19
N GLU A 69 8.24 10.51 -13.51
CA GLU A 69 7.89 9.85 -14.77
C GLU A 69 8.20 10.74 -15.99
N LYS A 70 7.78 12.01 -15.97
CA LYS A 70 8.01 12.95 -17.07
C LYS A 70 9.48 13.18 -17.39
N TYR A 71 10.34 13.15 -16.37
CA TYR A 71 11.78 13.36 -16.49
C TYR A 71 12.58 12.05 -16.43
N ASN A 72 11.92 10.90 -16.44
CA ASN A 72 12.53 9.56 -16.41
C ASN A 72 13.54 9.38 -15.25
N ILE A 73 13.21 9.93 -14.09
CA ILE A 73 14.03 9.86 -12.87
C ILE A 73 13.66 8.56 -12.13
N PRO A 74 14.62 7.64 -11.93
CA PRO A 74 14.35 6.42 -11.17
C PRO A 74 14.08 6.77 -9.70
N LEU A 75 12.89 6.39 -9.21
CA LEU A 75 12.49 6.60 -7.83
C LEU A 75 12.99 5.44 -6.93
N PRO A 76 13.62 5.73 -5.79
CA PRO A 76 14.04 4.71 -4.82
C PRO A 76 12.90 3.83 -4.29
N GLU A 77 13.18 2.54 -4.01
CA GLU A 77 12.18 1.57 -3.49
C GLU A 77 11.55 1.95 -2.14
N PHE A 78 12.24 2.75 -1.33
CA PHE A 78 11.70 3.23 -0.04
C PHE A 78 10.63 4.31 -0.20
N LEU A 79 10.33 4.76 -1.42
CA LEU A 79 9.19 5.62 -1.68
C LEU A 79 7.95 4.75 -1.85
N ALA A 80 6.83 5.16 -1.25
CA ALA A 80 5.56 4.51 -1.52
C ALA A 80 5.27 4.64 -3.01
N LYS A 81 4.86 3.56 -3.69
CA LYS A 81 4.26 3.73 -5.01
C LYS A 81 2.97 4.53 -4.81
N PRO A 82 2.62 5.51 -5.67
CA PRO A 82 1.40 6.28 -5.49
C PRO A 82 0.22 5.30 -5.43
N GLU A 83 -0.61 5.40 -4.39
CA GLU A 83 -1.89 4.67 -4.37
C GLU A 83 -2.68 5.05 -5.63
N GLY A 84 -3.01 4.05 -6.45
CA GLY A 84 -3.77 4.23 -7.68
C GLY A 84 -2.96 4.36 -8.98
N HIS A 85 -1.62 4.41 -8.94
CA HIS A 85 -0.82 4.16 -10.16
C HIS A 85 -0.59 2.66 -10.31
N ALA A 86 -1.54 2.00 -10.98
CA ALA A 86 -1.34 0.63 -11.44
C ALA A 86 -0.10 0.60 -12.35
N PRO A 87 0.82 -0.35 -12.18
CA PRO A 87 2.00 -0.45 -13.04
C PRO A 87 1.54 -0.60 -14.49
N LYS A 88 2.26 0.03 -15.43
CA LYS A 88 1.88 0.08 -16.86
C LYS A 88 1.53 -1.30 -17.44
N VAL A 89 2.24 -2.33 -16.98
CA VAL A 89 2.01 -3.74 -17.33
C VAL A 89 0.58 -4.22 -17.00
N ALA A 90 -0.09 -3.69 -15.98
CA ALA A 90 -1.46 -4.07 -15.63
C ALA A 90 -2.48 -3.63 -16.69
N GLY A 91 -2.33 -2.40 -17.22
CA GLY A 91 -3.18 -1.89 -18.30
C GLY A 91 -2.90 -2.62 -19.62
N GLU A 92 -1.62 -2.80 -19.96
CA GLU A 92 -1.19 -3.54 -21.15
C GLU A 92 -1.64 -5.01 -21.12
N LEU A 93 -1.59 -5.65 -19.94
CA LEU A 93 -2.03 -7.02 -19.75
C LEU A 93 -3.54 -7.17 -19.94
N GLY A 94 -4.35 -6.28 -19.38
CA GLY A 94 -5.82 -6.32 -19.57
C GLY A 94 -6.21 -6.17 -21.05
N ALA A 95 -5.54 -5.27 -21.77
CA ALA A 95 -5.74 -5.08 -23.21
C ALA A 95 -5.27 -6.30 -24.04
N ALA A 96 -4.12 -6.88 -23.70
CA ALA A 96 -3.59 -8.07 -24.36
C ALA A 96 -4.49 -9.29 -24.16
N THR A 97 -4.96 -9.52 -22.93
CA THR A 97 -5.94 -10.58 -22.61
C THR A 97 -7.23 -10.37 -23.41
N SER A 98 -7.76 -9.14 -23.45
CA SER A 98 -8.97 -8.85 -24.23
C SER A 98 -8.78 -9.15 -25.72
N THR A 99 -7.65 -8.74 -26.29
CA THR A 99 -7.31 -8.99 -27.70
C THR A 99 -7.18 -10.49 -27.98
N HIS A 100 -6.60 -11.25 -27.06
CA HIS A 100 -6.47 -12.69 -27.18
C HIS A 100 -7.83 -13.39 -27.18
N LEU A 101 -8.75 -12.98 -26.31
CA LEU A 101 -10.12 -13.51 -26.27
C LEU A 101 -10.91 -13.17 -27.53
N GLU A 102 -10.73 -11.98 -28.09
CA GLU A 102 -11.30 -11.62 -29.40
C GLU A 102 -10.74 -12.50 -30.53
N LYS A 103 -9.41 -12.73 -30.56
CA LYS A 103 -8.80 -13.66 -31.51
C LYS A 103 -9.38 -15.07 -31.37
N ALA A 104 -9.70 -15.50 -30.14
CA ALA A 104 -10.32 -16.80 -29.86
C ALA A 104 -11.82 -16.89 -30.26
N GLY A 105 -12.41 -15.77 -30.71
CA GLY A 105 -13.78 -15.69 -31.23
C GLY A 105 -14.81 -15.14 -30.23
N HIS A 106 -14.40 -14.72 -29.03
CA HIS A 106 -15.31 -14.11 -28.06
C HIS A 106 -15.68 -12.67 -28.45
N ARG A 107 -16.83 -12.19 -27.96
CA ARG A 107 -17.29 -10.81 -28.22
C ARG A 107 -17.23 -9.98 -26.94
N LYS A 108 -16.61 -8.80 -27.01
CA LYS A 108 -16.63 -7.86 -25.89
C LYS A 108 -18.07 -7.53 -25.50
N ASP A 109 -18.36 -7.59 -24.21
CA ASP A 109 -19.66 -7.27 -23.65
C ASP A 109 -19.51 -6.31 -22.46
N ALA A 110 -20.30 -5.23 -22.46
CA ALA A 110 -20.19 -4.18 -21.46
C ALA A 110 -20.63 -4.65 -20.06
N ARG A 111 -21.62 -5.55 -19.97
CA ARG A 111 -22.07 -6.13 -18.70
C ARG A 111 -21.01 -7.08 -18.17
N ALA A 112 -20.46 -7.94 -19.02
CA ALA A 112 -19.37 -8.83 -18.63
C ALA A 112 -18.13 -8.03 -18.15
N ALA A 113 -17.81 -6.90 -18.80
CA ALA A 113 -16.72 -6.03 -18.39
C ALA A 113 -16.97 -5.36 -17.03
N ALA A 114 -18.21 -4.93 -16.75
CA ALA A 114 -18.58 -4.38 -15.45
C ALA A 114 -18.46 -5.43 -14.32
N ILE A 115 -18.89 -6.67 -14.57
CA ILE A 115 -18.75 -7.78 -13.62
C ILE A 115 -17.27 -8.11 -13.40
N ALA A 116 -16.48 -8.17 -14.48
CA ALA A 116 -15.04 -8.38 -14.39
C ALA A 116 -14.37 -7.28 -13.54
N GLN A 117 -14.74 -6.01 -13.72
CA GLN A 117 -14.22 -4.91 -12.89
C GLN A 117 -14.56 -5.12 -11.42
N GLU A 118 -15.81 -5.46 -11.10
CA GLU A 118 -16.20 -5.72 -9.74
C GLU A 118 -15.39 -6.88 -9.12
N TRP A 119 -15.15 -7.95 -9.88
CA TRP A 119 -14.34 -9.08 -9.45
C TRP A 119 -12.86 -8.71 -9.25
N ALA A 120 -12.30 -7.87 -10.11
CA ALA A 120 -10.94 -7.36 -9.95
C ALA A 120 -10.82 -6.50 -8.67
N ASP A 121 -11.82 -5.64 -8.42
CA ASP A 121 -11.89 -4.79 -7.22
C ASP A 121 -12.08 -5.63 -5.94
N GLN A 122 -12.87 -6.72 -6.00
CA GLN A 122 -12.96 -7.69 -4.91
C GLN A 122 -11.60 -8.34 -4.61
N GLY A 123 -10.82 -8.62 -5.67
CA GLY A 123 -9.46 -9.12 -5.56
C GLY A 123 -8.54 -8.14 -4.85
N ALA A 124 -8.51 -6.88 -5.31
CA ALA A 124 -7.71 -5.81 -4.71
C ALA A 124 -8.13 -5.48 -3.27
N ALA A 125 -9.42 -5.65 -2.93
CA ALA A 125 -9.93 -5.49 -1.58
C ALA A 125 -9.64 -6.69 -0.66
N GLY A 126 -8.95 -7.74 -1.15
CA GLY A 126 -8.60 -8.91 -0.35
C GLY A 126 -9.78 -9.82 0.03
N LYS A 127 -10.90 -9.73 -0.70
CA LYS A 127 -12.14 -10.48 -0.39
C LYS A 127 -12.17 -11.90 -0.96
N LEU A 128 -11.28 -12.21 -1.90
CA LEU A 128 -11.29 -13.47 -2.64
C LEU A 128 -10.34 -14.51 -2.04
N ASP A 129 -10.77 -15.78 -2.02
CA ASP A 129 -9.91 -16.91 -1.65
C ASP A 129 -9.17 -17.42 -2.90
N TYR A 130 -7.84 -17.29 -2.88
CA TYR A 130 -6.98 -17.72 -3.97
C TYR A 130 -6.43 -19.13 -3.73
N LYS A 131 -6.67 -20.03 -4.69
CA LYS A 131 -6.02 -21.33 -4.79
C LYS A 131 -5.04 -21.31 -5.97
N GLY A 132 -3.75 -21.45 -5.70
CA GLY A 132 -2.72 -21.42 -6.75
C GLY A 132 -2.62 -20.09 -7.51
N GLY A 133 -3.03 -18.97 -6.90
CA GLY A 133 -3.02 -17.65 -7.53
C GLY A 133 -4.26 -17.34 -8.38
N VAL A 134 -5.26 -18.22 -8.37
CA VAL A 134 -6.55 -18.02 -9.04
C VAL A 134 -7.68 -18.06 -8.02
N ALA A 135 -8.66 -17.18 -8.18
CA ALA A 135 -9.89 -17.14 -7.40
C ALA A 135 -11.10 -16.98 -8.33
N HIS A 136 -12.30 -17.02 -7.75
CA HIS A 136 -13.55 -16.68 -8.42
C HIS A 136 -14.20 -15.52 -7.68
N GLY A 137 -14.95 -14.68 -8.40
CA GLY A 137 -15.73 -13.63 -7.75
C GLY A 137 -16.82 -14.19 -6.85
N LEU A 138 -17.28 -13.33 -5.93
CA LEU A 138 -18.26 -13.73 -4.91
C LEU A 138 -19.71 -13.70 -5.43
N ASN A 139 -19.98 -12.99 -6.51
CA ASN A 139 -21.30 -12.76 -7.10
C ASN A 139 -21.35 -13.13 -8.60
N HIS A 140 -22.50 -12.93 -9.26
CA HIS A 140 -22.73 -13.18 -10.69
C HIS A 140 -22.40 -14.60 -11.19
N LYS A 141 -22.47 -15.61 -10.31
CA LYS A 141 -22.13 -17.01 -10.63
C LYS A 141 -23.17 -17.72 -11.52
N GLU A 142 -24.40 -17.19 -11.55
CA GLU A 142 -25.50 -17.73 -12.37
C GLU A 142 -25.57 -17.09 -13.77
N GLU A 143 -24.95 -15.92 -13.92
CA GLU A 143 -24.99 -15.13 -15.16
C GLU A 143 -23.89 -15.57 -16.15
N GLY A 144 -22.91 -16.32 -15.66
CA GLY A 144 -21.70 -16.62 -16.38
C GLY A 144 -20.62 -17.20 -15.48
N GLN A 145 -19.43 -17.34 -16.03
CA GLN A 145 -18.27 -17.97 -15.40
C GLN A 145 -17.01 -17.17 -15.68
N GLY A 146 -15.99 -17.35 -14.84
CA GLY A 146 -14.76 -16.60 -14.97
C GLY A 146 -13.76 -16.88 -13.85
N SER A 147 -12.67 -16.14 -13.86
CA SER A 147 -11.60 -16.26 -12.88
C SER A 147 -10.97 -14.90 -12.59
N VAL A 148 -10.38 -14.78 -11.40
CA VAL A 148 -9.55 -13.65 -10.98
C VAL A 148 -8.15 -14.18 -10.70
N HIS A 149 -7.18 -13.70 -11.46
CA HIS A 149 -5.77 -14.06 -11.30
C HIS A 149 -5.06 -13.01 -10.45
N ARG A 150 -4.38 -13.45 -9.39
CA ARG A 150 -3.48 -12.60 -8.61
C ARG A 150 -2.05 -12.80 -9.09
N LEU A 151 -1.46 -11.76 -9.68
CA LEU A 151 -0.15 -11.79 -10.30
C LEU A 151 0.79 -10.79 -9.63
N THR A 152 2.06 -11.16 -9.48
CA THR A 152 3.13 -10.18 -9.25
C THR A 152 3.41 -9.41 -10.53
N GLU A 153 4.14 -8.29 -10.42
CA GLU A 153 4.57 -7.50 -11.57
C GLU A 153 5.37 -8.34 -12.59
N GLN A 154 6.27 -9.20 -12.10
CA GLN A 154 7.04 -10.12 -12.95
C GLN A 154 6.13 -11.14 -13.66
N GLN A 155 5.17 -11.74 -12.95
CA GLN A 155 4.24 -12.70 -13.55
C GLN A 155 3.33 -12.04 -14.59
N ALA A 156 2.91 -10.80 -14.34
CA ALA A 156 2.14 -10.02 -15.31
C ALA A 156 2.97 -9.74 -16.57
N GLN A 157 4.25 -9.39 -16.41
CA GLN A 157 5.15 -9.16 -17.53
C GLN A 157 5.42 -10.44 -18.34
N ASP A 158 5.64 -11.56 -17.67
CA ASP A 158 5.86 -12.85 -18.34
C ASP A 158 4.62 -13.27 -19.14
N ARG A 159 3.42 -13.04 -18.59
CA ARG A 159 2.15 -13.30 -19.27
C ARG A 159 1.95 -12.35 -20.46
N LEU A 160 2.28 -11.07 -20.31
CA LEU A 160 2.24 -10.10 -21.41
C LEU A 160 3.21 -10.48 -22.54
N ASN A 161 4.42 -10.89 -22.19
CA ASN A 161 5.41 -11.40 -23.14
C ASN A 161 4.90 -12.66 -23.87
N TRP A 162 4.18 -13.55 -23.18
CA TRP A 162 3.54 -14.71 -23.80
C TRP A 162 2.50 -14.28 -24.85
N PHE A 163 1.62 -13.32 -24.54
CA PHE A 163 0.65 -12.80 -25.52
C PHE A 163 1.33 -12.19 -26.76
N ASN A 164 2.48 -11.54 -26.59
CA ASN A 164 3.25 -10.94 -27.69
C ASN A 164 3.90 -11.97 -28.64
N ARG A 165 3.97 -13.25 -28.26
CA ARG A 165 4.56 -14.32 -29.09
C ARG A 165 3.61 -14.85 -30.17
N ASP A 166 2.49 -14.17 -30.41
CA ASP A 166 1.41 -14.53 -31.35
C ASP A 166 1.00 -16.01 -31.24
N VAL A 167 0.50 -16.34 -30.05
CA VAL A 167 0.13 -17.72 -29.72
C VAL A 167 -1.13 -18.12 -30.50
N PRO A 168 -1.11 -19.27 -31.20
CA PRO A 168 -2.30 -19.75 -31.89
C PRO A 168 -3.42 -20.01 -30.90
N VAL A 169 -4.60 -19.48 -31.21
CA VAL A 169 -5.81 -19.65 -30.42
C VAL A 169 -6.69 -20.71 -31.06
N ASN A 170 -7.16 -21.66 -30.26
CA ASN A 170 -8.22 -22.55 -30.69
C ASN A 170 -9.56 -21.81 -30.56
N PRO A 171 -10.42 -21.83 -31.58
CA PRO A 171 -11.73 -21.19 -31.50
C PRO A 171 -12.56 -21.86 -30.41
N SER A 172 -13.09 -21.04 -29.50
CA SER A 172 -13.93 -21.46 -28.37
C SER A 172 -15.40 -21.11 -28.65
N PRO A 173 -16.37 -21.65 -27.90
CA PRO A 173 -17.76 -21.19 -27.97
C PRO A 173 -17.82 -19.67 -27.77
N GLN A 174 -18.58 -18.98 -28.63
CA GLN A 174 -18.62 -17.51 -28.62
C GLN A 174 -19.45 -16.99 -27.44
N HIS A 175 -18.79 -16.70 -26.33
CA HIS A 175 -19.38 -16.00 -25.19
C HIS A 175 -19.16 -14.48 -25.25
N GLY A 176 -20.11 -13.73 -24.68
CA GLY A 176 -19.88 -12.33 -24.34
C GLY A 176 -18.90 -12.24 -23.18
N PHE A 177 -17.79 -11.50 -23.32
CA PHE A 177 -16.73 -11.48 -22.33
C PHE A 177 -16.37 -10.08 -21.85
N GLY A 178 -15.77 -10.03 -20.66
CA GLY A 178 -15.18 -8.84 -20.06
C GLY A 178 -13.85 -9.17 -19.40
N VAL A 179 -12.91 -8.24 -19.49
CA VAL A 179 -11.65 -8.30 -18.77
C VAL A 179 -11.44 -6.99 -18.04
N ALA A 180 -10.99 -7.06 -16.81
CA ALA A 180 -10.64 -5.91 -16.03
C ALA A 180 -9.39 -6.17 -15.19
N THR A 181 -8.70 -5.08 -14.82
CA THR A 181 -7.54 -5.16 -13.95
C THR A 181 -7.67 -4.21 -12.77
N ALA A 182 -7.16 -4.64 -11.62
CA ALA A 182 -7.05 -3.84 -10.41
C ALA A 182 -5.67 -4.02 -9.77
N TYR A 183 -5.24 -3.06 -8.96
CA TYR A 183 -3.94 -3.07 -8.31
C TYR A 183 -4.07 -2.63 -6.86
N ASP A 184 -3.52 -3.40 -5.92
CA ASP A 184 -3.57 -3.11 -4.48
C ASP A 184 -2.27 -2.50 -3.92
N GLY A 185 -1.31 -2.16 -4.79
CA GLY A 185 0.03 -1.72 -4.38
C GLY A 185 1.08 -2.84 -4.35
N THR A 186 0.66 -4.11 -4.38
CA THR A 186 1.55 -5.28 -4.35
C THR A 186 1.30 -6.23 -5.53
N TYR A 187 0.04 -6.58 -5.76
CA TYR A 187 -0.40 -7.53 -6.76
C TYR A 187 -1.32 -6.88 -7.79
N ILE A 188 -1.22 -7.39 -9.02
CA ILE A 188 -2.12 -7.07 -10.12
C ILE A 188 -3.17 -8.17 -10.19
N TYR A 189 -4.42 -7.77 -10.09
CA TYR A 189 -5.57 -8.65 -10.20
C TYR A 189 -6.13 -8.54 -11.62
N VAL A 190 -6.20 -9.66 -12.34
CA VAL A 190 -6.78 -9.72 -13.68
C VAL A 190 -8.02 -10.58 -13.60
N ALA A 191 -9.18 -9.97 -13.77
CA ALA A 191 -10.46 -10.67 -13.81
C ALA A 191 -10.89 -10.89 -15.27
N GLU A 192 -11.30 -12.12 -15.57
CA GLU A 192 -11.89 -12.53 -16.83
C GLU A 192 -13.28 -13.09 -16.53
N TYR A 193 -14.29 -12.61 -17.24
CA TYR A 193 -15.67 -13.04 -17.06
C TYR A 193 -16.35 -13.30 -18.40
N PHE A 194 -17.12 -14.38 -18.49
CA PHE A 194 -17.82 -14.85 -19.68
C PHE A 194 -19.29 -15.08 -19.33
N LEU A 195 -20.18 -14.42 -20.05
CA LEU A 195 -21.63 -14.63 -19.95
C LEU A 195 -22.02 -15.97 -20.56
N ASN A 196 -23.05 -16.59 -19.98
CA ASN A 196 -23.66 -17.82 -20.51
C ASN A 196 -24.27 -17.61 -21.90
#